data_AF-A0A1W1C948-F1
#
_entry.id   AF-A0A1W1C948-F1
#
_cell.length_a   1.000
_cell.length_b   1.000
_cell.length_c   1.000
_cell.angle_alpha   90.00
_cell.angle_beta   90.00
_cell.angle_gamma   90.00
#
_symmetry.space_group_name_H-M   'P 1'
#
loop_
_entity.id
_entity.type
_entity.pdbx_description
1 polymer ?
#
loop_
_entity_poly.entity_id
_entity_poly.type
_entity_poly.pdbx_seq_one_letter_code
_entity_poly.pdbx_strand_id
1 'polypeptide(L)'
;MGANAVALAYKKTHLTFSEAFIRGIACNWLVCLAVILVASAKDTVSKIAGAWFPVMAFIASGFEHCVANMFIIPAGITASLDPTVAKAVMSAHPAWDLTTLNTSSFIFGNLIPVTLGNIFSGAVLVGGIYWFLYVKEENKEYAHLSIKIEIFRSFFARITGTLIRQYRYAKIMIFRYTRTKHSS
;
A
#
# COMPACT_ATOMS: atom_id res chain seq x y z
N MET A 1 -8.04 -20.99 11.00
CA MET A 1 -7.23 -19.84 10.50
C MET A 1 -6.81 -20.05 9.04
N GLY A 2 -6.14 -21.16 8.67
CA GLY A 2 -5.66 -21.39 7.29
C GLY A 2 -6.72 -21.35 6.19
N ALA A 3 -7.91 -21.94 6.41
CA ALA A 3 -8.98 -21.97 5.40
C ALA A 3 -9.45 -20.57 4.95
N ASN A 4 -9.51 -19.61 5.88
CA ASN A 4 -9.89 -18.22 5.54
C ASN A 4 -8.80 -17.51 4.72
N ALA A 5 -7.52 -17.82 4.98
CA ALA A 5 -6.40 -17.27 4.21
C ALA A 5 -6.43 -17.79 2.76
N VAL A 6 -6.68 -19.09 2.57
CA VAL A 6 -6.87 -19.70 1.24
C VAL A 6 -8.06 -19.06 0.53
N ALA A 7 -9.20 -18.92 1.21
CA ALA A 7 -10.40 -18.34 0.61
C ALA A 7 -10.22 -16.87 0.20
N LEU A 8 -9.50 -16.09 1.01
CA LEU A 8 -9.18 -14.71 0.69
C LEU A 8 -8.20 -14.62 -0.49
N ALA A 9 -7.17 -15.46 -0.51
CA ALA A 9 -6.21 -15.50 -1.63
C ALA A 9 -6.86 -15.94 -2.95
N TYR A 10 -7.75 -16.94 -2.90
CA TYR A 10 -8.51 -17.40 -4.06
C TYR A 10 -9.35 -16.27 -4.65
N LYS A 11 -10.16 -15.59 -3.82
CA LYS A 11 -10.98 -14.46 -4.25
C LYS A 11 -10.15 -13.33 -4.88
N LYS A 12 -8.99 -13.04 -4.31
CA LYS A 12 -8.09 -11.97 -4.80
C LYS A 12 -7.43 -12.29 -6.14
N THR A 13 -7.11 -13.56 -6.40
CA THR A 13 -6.43 -14.00 -7.63
C THR A 13 -7.38 -14.24 -8.80
N HIS A 14 -8.69 -14.34 -8.54
CA HIS A 14 -9.73 -14.58 -9.54
C HIS A 14 -10.56 -13.33 -9.88
N LEU A 15 -10.03 -12.14 -9.60
CA LEU A 15 -10.65 -10.88 -10.03
C LEU A 15 -10.38 -10.66 -11.52
N THR A 16 -11.30 -10.00 -12.20
CA THR A 16 -11.03 -9.53 -13.57
C THR A 16 -9.98 -8.41 -13.54
N PHE A 17 -9.20 -8.25 -14.61
CA PHE A 17 -8.15 -7.23 -14.68
C PHE A 17 -8.68 -5.83 -14.35
N SER A 18 -9.80 -5.44 -14.97
CA SER A 18 -10.44 -4.12 -14.74
C SER A 18 -10.90 -3.96 -13.30
N GLU A 19 -11.46 -5.01 -12.70
CA GLU A 19 -11.90 -4.97 -11.31
C GLU A 19 -10.74 -4.82 -10.34
N ALA A 20 -9.68 -5.62 -10.50
CA ALA A 20 -8.46 -5.53 -9.69
C ALA A 20 -7.79 -4.16 -9.82
N PHE A 21 -7.76 -3.60 -11.04
CA PHE A 21 -7.23 -2.26 -11.30
C PHE A 21 -8.03 -1.16 -10.60
N ILE A 22 -9.36 -1.13 -10.75
CA ILE A 22 -10.23 -0.11 -10.13
C ILE A 22 -10.18 -0.22 -8.60
N ARG A 23 -10.23 -1.44 -8.04
CA ARG A 23 -10.06 -1.68 -6.60
C ARG A 23 -8.69 -1.20 -6.12
N GLY A 24 -7.65 -1.33 -6.94
CA GLY A 24 -6.31 -0.78 -6.69
C GLY A 24 -6.30 0.75 -6.65
N ILE A 25 -6.99 1.42 -7.57
CA ILE A 25 -7.09 2.88 -7.57
C ILE A 25 -7.75 3.37 -6.28
N ALA A 26 -8.93 2.84 -5.96
CA ALA A 26 -9.69 3.25 -4.79
C ALA A 26 -8.94 2.99 -3.47
N CYS A 27 -8.19 1.87 -3.41
CA CYS A 27 -7.33 1.58 -2.26
C CYS A 27 -6.31 2.69 -2.02
N ASN A 28 -5.47 2.98 -3.02
CA ASN A 28 -4.36 3.88 -2.81
C ASN A 28 -4.82 5.35 -2.67
N TRP A 29 -6.02 5.68 -3.17
CA TRP A 29 -6.65 6.96 -2.89
C TRP A 29 -6.86 7.17 -1.38
N LEU A 30 -7.44 6.18 -0.70
CA LEU A 30 -7.67 6.21 0.74
C LEU A 30 -6.36 6.16 1.53
N VAL A 31 -5.36 5.39 1.07
CA VAL A 31 -4.03 5.35 1.70
C VAL A 31 -3.34 6.71 1.63
N CYS A 32 -3.33 7.35 0.46
CA CYS A 32 -2.75 8.68 0.30
C CYS A 32 -3.51 9.74 1.13
N LEU A 33 -4.85 9.65 1.23
CA LEU A 33 -5.62 10.51 2.13
C LEU A 33 -5.23 10.29 3.60
N ALA A 34 -5.07 9.05 4.05
CA ALA A 34 -4.62 8.73 5.41
C ALA A 34 -3.27 9.39 5.71
N VAL A 35 -2.33 9.28 4.78
CA VAL A 35 -0.99 9.87 4.91
C VAL A 35 -1.07 11.41 5.03
N ILE A 36 -1.91 12.06 4.23
CA ILE A 36 -2.11 13.52 4.30
C ILE A 36 -2.73 13.91 5.65
N LEU A 37 -3.75 13.19 6.12
CA LEU A 37 -4.41 13.45 7.41
C LEU A 37 -3.41 13.33 8.56
N VAL A 38 -2.65 12.23 8.62
CA VAL A 38 -1.60 11.99 9.63
C VAL A 38 -0.52 13.07 9.58
N ALA A 39 -0.10 13.48 8.38
CA ALA A 39 0.90 14.52 8.20
C ALA A 39 0.42 15.91 8.67
N SER A 40 -0.87 16.20 8.49
CA SER A 40 -1.48 17.48 8.89
C SER A 40 -1.80 17.56 10.39
N ALA A 41 -1.91 16.42 11.07
CA ALA A 41 -2.24 16.33 12.49
C ALA A 41 -1.05 16.70 13.41
N LYS A 42 -1.35 17.44 14.49
CA LYS A 42 -0.33 17.90 15.47
C LYS A 42 -0.21 16.96 16.66
N ASP A 43 -1.33 16.42 17.13
CA ASP A 43 -1.44 15.52 18.27
C ASP A 43 -1.49 14.03 17.84
N THR A 44 -1.12 13.15 18.78
CA THR A 44 -1.05 11.70 18.53
C THR A 44 -2.43 11.09 18.28
N VAL A 45 -3.48 11.58 18.95
CA VAL A 45 -4.84 11.04 18.81
C VAL A 45 -5.37 11.29 17.40
N SER A 46 -5.20 12.51 16.88
CA SER A 46 -5.59 12.86 15.51
C SER A 46 -4.78 12.11 14.46
N LYS A 47 -3.51 11.79 14.73
CA LYS A 47 -2.71 10.91 13.85
C LYS A 47 -3.25 9.49 13.82
N ILE A 48 -3.61 8.93 14.98
CA ILE A 48 -4.20 7.60 15.06
C ILE A 48 -5.54 7.59 14.32
N ALA A 49 -6.43 8.55 14.59
CA ALA A 49 -7.73 8.64 13.92
C ALA A 49 -7.59 8.87 12.40
N GLY A 50 -6.67 9.75 12.00
CA GLY A 50 -6.38 10.07 10.60
C GLY A 50 -5.82 8.88 9.80
N ALA A 51 -5.14 7.95 10.46
CA ALA A 51 -4.74 6.67 9.85
C ALA A 51 -5.88 5.64 9.90
N TRP A 52 -6.55 5.51 11.05
CA TRP A 52 -7.50 4.43 11.32
C TRP A 52 -8.70 4.46 10.37
N PHE A 53 -9.40 5.59 10.25
CA PHE A 53 -10.64 5.65 9.48
C PHE A 53 -10.45 5.33 7.99
N PRO A 54 -9.46 5.94 7.29
CA PRO A 54 -9.24 5.60 5.89
C PRO A 54 -8.75 4.15 5.69
N VAL A 55 -7.91 3.64 6.60
CA VAL A 55 -7.42 2.25 6.52
C VAL A 55 -8.58 1.27 6.68
N MET A 56 -9.44 1.46 7.69
CA MET A 56 -10.61 0.61 7.88
C MET A 56 -11.60 0.72 6.73
N ALA A 57 -11.77 1.90 6.14
CA ALA A 57 -12.67 2.09 5.01
C ALA A 57 -12.24 1.26 3.79
N PHE A 58 -10.95 1.24 3.43
CA PHE A 58 -10.51 0.45 2.27
C PHE A 58 -10.51 -1.06 2.55
N ILE A 59 -10.19 -1.48 3.79
CA ILE A 59 -10.25 -2.89 4.19
C ILE A 59 -11.69 -3.40 4.15
N ALA A 60 -12.62 -2.65 4.75
CA ALA A 60 -14.04 -3.01 4.78
C ALA A 60 -14.68 -3.01 3.39
N SER A 61 -14.23 -2.12 2.50
CA SER A 61 -14.69 -2.06 1.10
C SER A 61 -14.08 -3.16 0.21
N GLY A 62 -13.11 -3.94 0.72
CA GLY A 62 -12.44 -4.99 -0.06
C GLY A 62 -11.60 -4.44 -1.21
N PHE A 63 -10.99 -3.28 -1.02
CA PHE A 63 -10.05 -2.70 -1.98
C PHE A 63 -8.68 -3.40 -1.92
N GLU A 64 -7.92 -3.31 -3.00
CA GLU A 64 -6.71 -4.10 -3.19
C GLU A 64 -5.45 -3.24 -3.02
N HIS A 65 -4.59 -3.61 -2.06
CA HIS A 65 -3.30 -2.97 -1.83
C HIS A 65 -2.18 -3.94 -2.20
N CYS A 66 -1.32 -3.58 -3.16
CA CYS A 66 -0.32 -4.49 -3.71
C CYS A 66 0.60 -5.07 -2.62
N VAL A 67 1.03 -4.25 -1.66
CA VAL A 67 1.92 -4.69 -0.56
C VAL A 67 1.19 -5.59 0.45
N ALA A 68 -0.10 -5.36 0.71
CA ALA A 68 -0.86 -6.25 1.60
C ALA A 68 -1.08 -7.61 0.94
N ASN A 69 -1.31 -7.61 -0.37
CA ASN A 69 -1.50 -8.81 -1.16
C ASN A 69 -0.22 -9.65 -1.29
N MET A 70 0.96 -9.02 -1.28
CA MET A 70 2.26 -9.71 -1.20
C MET A 70 2.44 -10.53 0.09
N PHE A 71 1.66 -10.27 1.15
CA PHE A 71 1.64 -11.10 2.34
C PHE A 71 0.48 -12.11 2.32
N ILE A 72 -0.73 -11.62 2.06
CA ILE A 72 -1.96 -12.43 2.19
C ILE A 72 -2.01 -13.55 1.15
N ILE A 73 -1.66 -13.28 -0.11
CA ILE A 73 -1.80 -14.26 -1.20
C ILE A 73 -0.76 -15.37 -1.06
N PRO A 74 0.54 -15.09 -0.86
CA PRO A 74 1.51 -16.15 -0.57
C PRO A 74 1.17 -16.96 0.68
N ALA A 75 0.66 -16.33 1.74
CA ALA A 75 0.19 -17.06 2.92
C ALA A 75 -1.00 -17.99 2.62
N GLY A 76 -1.90 -17.60 1.71
CA GLY A 76 -2.98 -18.46 1.23
C GLY A 76 -2.49 -19.62 0.37
N ILE A 77 -1.52 -19.38 -0.53
CA ILE A 77 -0.92 -20.43 -1.37
C ILE A 77 -0.19 -21.46 -0.49
N THR A 78 0.57 -21.04 0.51
CA THR A 78 1.26 -21.99 1.42
C THR A 78 0.27 -22.75 2.27
N ALA A 79 -0.80 -22.10 2.76
CA ALA A 79 -1.85 -22.76 3.52
C ALA A 79 -2.66 -23.77 2.68
N SER A 80 -2.80 -23.57 1.36
CA SER A 80 -3.50 -24.52 0.50
C SER A 80 -2.71 -25.79 0.21
N LEU A 81 -1.42 -25.84 0.54
CA LEU A 81 -0.60 -27.05 0.41
C LEU A 81 -0.90 -28.09 1.51
N ASP A 82 -1.47 -27.68 2.64
CA ASP A 82 -1.91 -28.61 3.68
C ASP A 82 -3.21 -29.32 3.23
N PRO A 83 -3.19 -30.67 3.08
CA PRO A 83 -4.37 -31.43 2.65
C PRO A 83 -5.58 -31.26 3.58
N THR A 84 -5.37 -31.01 4.86
CA THR A 84 -6.43 -30.80 5.85
C THR A 84 -7.15 -29.48 5.58
N VAL A 85 -6.39 -28.43 5.30
CA VAL A 85 -6.91 -27.09 5.00
C VAL A 85 -7.56 -27.08 3.62
N ALA A 86 -6.93 -27.69 2.62
CA ALA A 86 -7.48 -27.80 1.27
C ALA A 86 -8.85 -28.51 1.27
N LYS A 87 -8.96 -29.66 1.96
CA LYS A 87 -10.25 -30.36 2.12
C LYS A 87 -11.30 -29.52 2.82
N ALA A 88 -10.93 -28.79 3.88
CA ALA A 88 -11.86 -27.91 4.59
C ALA A 88 -12.39 -26.77 3.68
N VAL A 89 -11.52 -26.19 2.86
CA VAL A 89 -11.89 -25.14 1.90
C VAL A 89 -12.77 -25.70 0.78
N MET A 90 -12.42 -26.84 0.20
CA MET A 90 -13.20 -27.48 -0.86
C MET A 90 -14.57 -27.97 -0.37
N SER A 91 -14.70 -28.36 0.89
CA SER A 91 -16.00 -28.68 1.51
C SER A 91 -16.92 -27.47 1.58
N ALA A 92 -16.39 -26.29 1.93
CA ALA A 92 -17.15 -25.04 1.97
C ALA A 92 -17.37 -24.41 0.57
N HIS A 93 -16.49 -24.70 -0.37
CA HIS A 93 -16.48 -24.13 -1.73
C HIS A 93 -16.22 -25.21 -2.78
N PRO A 94 -17.20 -26.09 -3.06
CA PRO A 94 -17.01 -27.24 -3.94
C PRO A 94 -16.76 -26.88 -5.41
N ALA A 95 -17.11 -25.65 -5.81
CA ALA A 95 -16.89 -25.16 -7.18
C ALA A 95 -15.51 -24.51 -7.39
N TRP A 96 -14.68 -24.38 -6.35
CA TRP A 96 -13.37 -23.74 -6.47
C TRP A 96 -12.28 -24.75 -6.86
N ASP A 97 -11.42 -24.34 -7.78
CA ASP A 97 -10.28 -25.13 -8.20
C ASP A 97 -9.00 -24.60 -7.55
N LEU A 98 -8.57 -25.22 -6.45
CA LEU A 98 -7.37 -24.77 -5.74
C LEU A 98 -6.08 -24.94 -6.56
N THR A 99 -6.08 -25.66 -7.68
CA THR A 99 -4.89 -25.78 -8.55
C THR A 99 -4.58 -24.47 -9.29
N THR A 100 -5.59 -23.62 -9.50
CA THR A 100 -5.42 -22.29 -10.10
C THR A 100 -4.83 -21.29 -9.11
N LEU A 101 -4.85 -21.58 -7.79
CA LEU A 101 -4.24 -20.75 -6.76
C LEU A 101 -2.73 -21.00 -6.71
N ASN A 102 -1.98 -20.26 -7.52
CA ASN A 102 -0.55 -20.43 -7.69
C ASN A 102 0.14 -19.07 -7.90
N THR A 103 1.47 -19.08 -8.02
CA THR A 103 2.25 -17.85 -8.18
C THR A 103 1.91 -17.10 -9.47
N SER A 104 1.48 -17.80 -10.53
CA SER A 104 1.10 -17.18 -11.80
C SER A 104 -0.21 -16.39 -11.66
N SER A 105 -1.25 -17.00 -11.07
CA SER A 105 -2.51 -16.29 -10.79
C SER A 105 -2.34 -15.16 -9.79
N PHE A 106 -1.39 -15.27 -8.86
CA PHE A 106 -1.00 -14.15 -8.01
C PHE A 106 -0.43 -12.99 -8.84
N ILE A 107 0.57 -13.22 -9.68
CA ILE A 107 1.26 -12.15 -10.42
C ILE A 107 0.33 -11.50 -11.44
N PHE A 108 -0.30 -12.29 -12.31
CA PHE A 108 -1.08 -11.78 -13.43
C PHE A 108 -2.53 -11.46 -13.07
N GLY A 109 -3.14 -12.23 -12.16
CA GLY A 109 -4.52 -12.03 -11.73
C GLY A 109 -4.70 -10.95 -10.68
N ASN A 110 -3.64 -10.60 -9.92
CA ASN A 110 -3.75 -9.61 -8.85
C ASN A 110 -2.59 -8.60 -8.85
N LEU A 111 -1.33 -9.06 -8.75
CA LEU A 111 -0.21 -8.17 -8.42
C LEU A 111 -0.01 -7.06 -9.46
N ILE A 112 0.02 -7.41 -10.75
CA ILE A 112 0.18 -6.44 -11.84
C ILE A 112 -0.99 -5.44 -11.89
N PRO A 113 -2.27 -5.86 -12.06
CA PRO A 113 -3.38 -4.92 -12.16
C PRO A 113 -3.52 -4.03 -10.92
N VAL A 114 -3.37 -4.59 -9.72
CA VAL A 114 -3.46 -3.83 -8.47
C VAL A 114 -2.33 -2.83 -8.33
N THR A 115 -1.09 -3.22 -8.67
CA THR A 115 0.06 -2.31 -8.62
C THR A 115 -0.11 -1.15 -9.60
N LEU A 116 -0.57 -1.42 -10.82
CA LEU A 116 -0.87 -0.38 -11.80
C LEU A 116 -1.94 0.58 -11.27
N GLY A 117 -3.01 0.07 -10.65
CA GLY A 117 -4.05 0.89 -10.05
C GLY A 117 -3.54 1.73 -8.89
N ASN A 118 -2.73 1.15 -7.99
CA ASN A 118 -2.12 1.87 -6.88
C ASN A 118 -1.20 3.00 -7.38
N ILE A 119 -0.32 2.73 -8.36
CA ILE A 119 0.57 3.74 -8.95
C ILE A 119 -0.24 4.85 -9.62
N PHE A 120 -1.26 4.50 -10.41
CA PHE A 120 -2.12 5.45 -11.10
C PHE A 120 -2.78 6.42 -10.11
N SER A 121 -3.40 5.90 -9.04
CA SER A 121 -4.01 6.75 -8.01
C SER A 121 -3.01 7.64 -7.30
N GLY A 122 -1.80 7.14 -7.02
CA GLY A 122 -0.74 7.94 -6.40
C GLY A 122 -0.32 9.11 -7.29
N ALA A 123 -0.12 8.83 -8.59
CA ALA A 123 0.22 9.84 -9.58
C ALA A 123 -0.90 10.88 -9.75
N VAL A 124 -2.15 10.44 -9.84
CA VAL A 124 -3.31 11.34 -10.03
C VAL A 124 -3.58 12.19 -8.79
N LEU A 125 -3.60 11.59 -7.59
CA LEU A 125 -3.90 12.34 -6.38
C LEU A 125 -2.76 13.30 -6.02
N VAL A 126 -1.52 12.81 -5.96
CA VAL A 126 -0.37 13.65 -5.57
C VAL A 126 -0.01 14.64 -6.68
N GLY A 127 0.02 14.18 -7.94
CA GLY A 127 0.29 15.05 -9.09
C GLY A 127 -0.83 16.06 -9.33
N GLY A 128 -2.09 15.65 -9.18
CA GLY A 128 -3.25 16.54 -9.30
C GLY A 128 -3.31 17.59 -8.19
N ILE A 129 -3.03 17.22 -6.94
CA ILE A 129 -2.92 18.19 -5.83
C ILE A 129 -1.77 19.17 -6.09
N TYR A 130 -0.60 18.68 -6.53
CA TYR A 130 0.55 19.54 -6.82
C TYR A 130 0.25 20.53 -7.95
N TRP A 131 -0.33 20.06 -9.06
CA TRP A 131 -0.76 20.89 -10.18
C TRP A 131 -1.77 21.96 -9.75
N PHE A 132 -2.81 21.57 -9.00
CA PHE A 132 -3.85 22.50 -8.56
C PHE A 132 -3.30 23.59 -7.61
N LEU A 133 -2.33 23.25 -6.76
CA LEU A 133 -1.71 24.22 -5.85
C LEU A 133 -0.75 25.17 -6.58
N TYR A 134 0.06 24.67 -7.53
CA TYR A 134 1.08 25.47 -8.21
C TYR A 134 0.54 26.31 -9.38
N VAL A 135 -0.44 25.81 -10.14
CA VAL A 135 -1.01 26.57 -11.27
C VAL A 135 -1.81 27.80 -10.80
N LYS A 136 -2.21 27.86 -9.53
CA LYS A 136 -2.91 29.01 -8.97
C LYS A 136 -1.98 30.10 -8.42
N GLU A 137 -0.66 29.87 -8.31
CA GLU A 137 0.30 30.89 -7.89
C GLU A 137 0.62 31.92 -8.99
N GLU A 138 0.21 31.69 -10.24
CA GLU A 138 0.35 32.68 -11.31
C GLU A 138 -0.62 33.88 -11.15
N ASN A 139 -1.64 33.77 -10.29
CA ASN A 139 -2.54 34.86 -9.92
C ASN A 139 -2.29 35.32 -8.46
N LYS A 140 -1.44 36.35 -8.33
CA LYS A 140 -1.02 37.00 -7.09
C LYS A 140 -2.19 37.59 -6.28
N GLU A 141 -2.71 36.92 -5.24
CA GLU A 141 -3.37 37.62 -4.09
C GLU A 141 -3.74 36.77 -2.85
N TYR A 142 -3.04 35.70 -2.44
CA TYR A 142 -3.48 34.91 -1.26
C TYR A 142 -2.36 34.52 -0.28
N ALA A 143 -1.91 35.49 0.53
CA ALA A 143 -0.96 35.27 1.63
C ALA A 143 -1.47 34.34 2.76
N HIS A 144 -2.74 33.94 2.75
CA HIS A 144 -3.33 33.02 3.74
C HIS A 144 -3.33 31.54 3.28
N LEU A 145 -2.96 31.26 2.02
CA LEU A 145 -2.85 29.89 1.48
C LEU A 145 -1.42 29.31 1.55
N SER A 146 -0.43 30.18 1.81
CA SER A 146 1.00 29.88 1.99
C SER A 146 1.26 28.80 3.04
N ILE A 147 0.46 28.77 4.12
CA ILE A 147 0.57 27.77 5.19
C ILE A 147 0.29 26.34 4.67
N LYS A 148 -0.64 26.15 3.72
CA LYS A 148 -0.97 24.81 3.19
C LYS A 148 0.11 24.27 2.26
N ILE A 149 0.72 25.13 1.46
CA ILE A 149 1.84 24.78 0.58
C ILE A 149 3.08 24.45 1.40
N GLU A 150 3.33 25.18 2.48
CA GLU A 150 4.48 24.96 3.36
C GLU A 150 4.36 23.67 4.18
N ILE A 151 3.15 23.25 4.56
CA ILE A 151 2.89 21.92 5.15
C ILE A 151 3.21 20.82 4.13
N PHE A 152 2.77 20.95 2.88
CA PHE A 152 3.00 19.93 1.84
C PHE A 152 4.47 19.87 1.42
N ARG A 153 5.14 21.03 1.34
CA ARG A 153 6.56 21.17 1.05
C ARG A 153 7.42 20.67 2.22
N SER A 154 7.06 20.99 3.46
CA SER A 154 7.68 20.42 4.67
C SER A 154 7.48 18.92 4.75
N PHE A 155 6.31 18.40 4.37
CA PHE A 155 6.02 16.98 4.34
C PHE A 155 6.93 16.24 3.35
N PHE A 156 7.03 16.71 2.10
CA PHE A 156 7.93 16.13 1.11
C PHE A 156 9.40 16.24 1.52
N ALA A 157 9.83 17.39 2.07
CA ALA A 157 11.18 17.60 2.59
C ALA A 157 11.50 16.69 3.79
N ARG A 158 10.51 16.40 4.64
CA ARG A 158 10.66 15.54 5.83
C ARG A 158 10.69 14.06 5.44
N ILE A 159 9.92 13.63 4.44
CA ILE A 159 10.02 12.28 3.88
C ILE A 159 11.38 12.04 3.22
N THR A 160 11.81 12.92 2.33
CA THR A 160 13.14 12.82 1.70
C THR A 160 14.25 12.91 2.74
N GLY A 161 14.16 13.81 3.71
CA GLY A 161 15.12 13.92 4.81
C GLY A 161 15.22 12.66 5.69
N THR A 162 14.10 11.98 5.93
CA THR A 162 14.07 10.73 6.73
C THR A 162 14.65 9.56 5.95
N LEU A 163 14.35 9.45 4.66
CA LEU A 163 14.92 8.44 3.76
C LEU A 163 16.43 8.64 3.58
N ILE A 164 16.89 9.88 3.40
CA ILE A 164 18.32 10.22 3.32
C ILE A 164 19.03 9.89 4.64
N ARG A 165 18.41 10.17 5.79
CA ARG A 165 18.95 9.79 7.10
C ARG A 165 19.06 8.27 7.22
N GLN A 166 18.00 7.51 6.93
CA GLN A 166 18.06 6.05 6.98
C GLN A 166 19.14 5.48 6.05
N TYR A 167 19.25 6.01 4.84
CA TYR A 167 20.30 5.62 3.90
C TYR A 167 21.70 5.92 4.44
N ARG A 168 21.89 7.09 5.08
CA ARG A 168 23.16 7.49 5.71
C ARG A 168 23.50 6.63 6.92
N TYR A 169 22.51 6.27 7.75
CA TYR A 169 22.68 5.35 8.88
C TYR A 169 23.04 3.94 8.41
N ALA A 170 22.35 3.42 7.38
CA ALA A 170 22.69 2.13 6.77
C ALA A 170 24.13 2.10 6.24
N LYS A 171 24.55 3.17 5.56
CA LYS A 171 25.92 3.30 5.01
C LYS A 171 26.99 3.35 6.11
N ILE A 172 26.74 4.06 7.22
CA ILE A 172 27.65 4.09 8.37
C ILE A 172 27.72 2.72 9.07
N MET A 173 26.59 2.03 9.20
CA MET A 173 26.55 0.71 9.84
C MET A 173 27.31 -0.34 9.02
N ILE A 174 27.14 -0.34 7.69
CA ILE A 174 27.90 -1.20 6.76
C ILE A 174 29.40 -0.90 6.83
N PHE A 175 29.79 0.37 6.86
CA PHE A 175 31.19 0.78 6.98
C PHE A 175 31.82 0.35 8.31
N ARG A 176 31.06 0.39 9.41
CA ARG A 176 31.53 -0.10 10.72
C ARG A 176 31.68 -1.62 10.73
N TYR A 177 30.76 -2.35 10.09
CA TYR A 177 30.82 -3.81 9.97
C TYR A 177 32.01 -4.30 9.11
N THR A 178 32.33 -3.62 8.01
CA THR A 178 33.50 -3.98 7.18
C THR A 178 34.83 -3.66 7.86
N ARG A 179 34.89 -2.62 8.69
CA ARG A 179 36.11 -2.27 9.45
C ARG A 179 36.43 -3.28 10.56
N THR A 180 35.40 -3.86 11.20
CA THR A 180 35.59 -4.89 12.23
C THR A 180 36.04 -6.24 11.68
N LYS A 181 35.72 -6.57 10.42
CA LYS A 181 36.20 -7.81 9.77
C LYS A 181 37.65 -7.75 9.27
N HIS A 182 38.22 -6.56 9.14
CA HIS A 182 39.61 -6.38 8.71
C HIS A 182 40.61 -6.21 9.87
N SER A 183 40.15 -6.19 11.12
CA SER A 183 41.00 -6.16 12.31
C SER A 183 40.98 -7.47 13.11
N SER A 184 40.62 -8.58 12.46
CA SER A 184 40.62 -9.95 13.00
C SER A 184 41.43 -10.84 12.09
#